data_AF-A0A3D2XGB9-F1
#
_entry.id   AF-A0A3D2XGB9-F1
#
_cell.length_a   1.000
_cell.length_b   1.000
_cell.length_c   1.000
_cell.angle_alpha   90.00
_cell.angle_beta   90.00
_cell.angle_gamma   90.00
#
_symmetry.space_group_name_H-M   'P 1'
#
loop_
_entity.id
_entity.type
_entity.pdbx_description
1 polymer ?
#
loop_
_entity_poly.entity_id
_entity_poly.type
_entity_poly.pdbx_seq_one_letter_code
_entity_poly.pdbx_strand_id
1 'polypeptide(L)'
;MLKRDTTLVDSVRSLPEGGFTIMSFDDKKINATLSSVKEYDSLQLALPEKERDGFFVRAVERQNIHLREKYKGDSKASMKAITNKFIHLFPQMLFVSLPLFALLLQAMYARRRQFYYVNHIIYSIHLYCAIFIIILSGLWLHSIVKGITHEVHDWIGTVFTLAGFFYLYKSMRNFYGQRRAKTILKYILLLFAALLIMVLLFTVFFLFSAFAV
;
A
#
# COMPACT_ATOMS: atom_id res chain seq x y z
N MET A 1 -24.80 36.43 7.03
CA MET A 1 -23.73 36.76 8.00
C MET A 1 -23.56 35.57 8.93
N LEU A 2 -22.52 34.75 8.75
CA LEU A 2 -22.23 33.62 9.64
C LEU A 2 -21.53 34.17 10.89
N LYS A 3 -22.19 34.04 12.04
CA LYS A 3 -21.69 34.51 13.34
C LYS A 3 -20.46 33.67 13.70
N ARG A 4 -19.31 34.31 13.90
CA ARG A 4 -18.08 33.64 14.38
C ARG A 4 -18.39 33.04 15.75
N ASP A 5 -18.36 31.73 15.86
CA ASP A 5 -18.56 31.04 17.13
C ASP A 5 -17.25 31.10 17.94
N THR A 6 -17.19 32.05 18.87
CA THR A 6 -16.03 32.32 19.72
C THR A 6 -15.77 31.21 20.74
N THR A 7 -16.76 30.35 20.99
CA THR A 7 -16.68 29.29 22.00
C THR A 7 -15.68 28.20 21.63
N LEU A 8 -15.49 27.93 20.34
CA LEU A 8 -14.51 26.97 19.85
C LEU A 8 -13.07 27.48 20.02
N VAL A 9 -12.84 28.77 19.75
CA VAL A 9 -11.53 29.41 19.94
C VAL A 9 -11.14 29.42 21.42
N ASP A 10 -12.09 29.69 22.31
CA ASP A 10 -11.85 29.69 23.76
C ASP A 10 -11.62 28.27 24.31
N SER A 11 -12.25 27.24 23.72
CA SER A 11 -11.98 25.85 24.09
C SER A 11 -10.57 25.38 23.70
N VAL A 12 -10.05 25.81 22.56
CA VAL A 12 -8.69 25.47 22.10
C VAL A 12 -7.61 26.17 22.93
N ARG A 13 -7.88 27.40 23.39
CA ARG A 13 -7.01 28.15 24.33
C ARG A 13 -6.95 27.56 25.75
N SER A 14 -7.85 26.64 26.10
CA SER A 14 -7.92 26.04 27.43
C SER A 14 -7.04 24.79 27.61
N LEU A 15 -6.30 24.37 26.58
CA LEU A 15 -5.37 23.25 26.66
C LEU A 15 -4.09 23.66 27.41
N PRO A 16 -3.59 22.84 28.37
CA PRO A 16 -2.44 23.20 29.17
C PRO A 16 -1.19 23.32 28.29
N GLU A 17 -0.54 24.48 28.38
CA GLU A 17 0.73 24.78 27.71
C GLU A 17 1.83 23.86 28.26
N GLY A 18 2.15 22.80 27.52
CA GLY A 18 3.36 22.03 27.77
C GLY A 18 3.15 20.52 27.68
N GLY A 19 3.48 19.97 26.51
CA GLY A 19 3.61 18.52 26.34
C GLY A 19 3.63 18.13 24.87
N PHE A 20 4.84 17.95 24.33
CA PHE A 20 5.03 17.22 23.07
C PHE A 20 4.40 15.84 23.21
N THR A 21 3.19 15.67 22.66
CA THR A 21 2.43 14.42 22.73
C THR A 21 2.26 13.91 21.30
N ILE A 22 3.24 13.13 20.82
CA ILE A 22 3.02 12.27 19.65
C ILE A 22 1.94 11.28 20.08
N MET A 23 0.76 11.34 19.46
CA MET A 23 -0.44 10.54 19.74
C MET A 23 -1.09 10.81 21.10
N SER A 24 -1.84 11.90 21.23
CA SER A 24 -2.94 11.95 22.20
C SER A 24 -4.20 11.38 21.54
N PHE A 25 -4.59 10.18 21.94
CA PHE A 25 -5.89 9.56 21.62
C PHE A 25 -6.99 10.04 22.58
N ASP A 26 -7.01 11.33 22.95
CA ASP A 26 -8.01 11.89 23.86
C ASP A 26 -8.70 13.14 23.27
N ASP A 27 -9.40 12.96 22.15
CA ASP A 27 -10.14 14.03 21.47
C ASP A 27 -11.58 13.63 21.14
N LYS A 28 -12.25 12.94 22.07
CA LYS A 28 -13.65 12.53 21.87
C LYS A 28 -14.63 13.72 21.89
N LYS A 29 -14.20 14.93 22.31
CA LYS A 29 -15.04 16.13 22.37
C LYS A 29 -14.88 17.11 21.20
N ILE A 30 -13.72 17.20 20.55
CA ILE A 30 -13.50 18.16 19.44
C ILE A 30 -13.92 17.56 18.08
N ASN A 31 -13.90 16.23 17.97
CA ASN A 31 -14.23 15.53 16.73
C ASN A 31 -15.71 15.61 16.29
N ALA A 32 -16.60 16.09 17.15
CA ALA A 32 -18.03 16.21 16.85
C ALA A 32 -18.40 17.50 16.09
N THR A 33 -17.50 18.50 16.01
CA THR A 33 -17.90 19.86 15.58
C THR A 33 -17.26 20.34 14.27
N LEU A 34 -16.25 19.66 13.71
CA LEU A 34 -15.71 20.02 12.39
C LEU A 34 -16.45 19.28 11.28
N SER A 35 -17.47 19.92 10.71
CA SER A 35 -18.33 19.30 9.70
C SER A 35 -17.82 19.48 8.26
N SER A 36 -16.98 20.49 8.02
CA SER A 36 -16.52 20.84 6.66
C SER A 36 -15.07 21.30 6.63
N VAL A 37 -14.38 21.04 5.50
CA VAL A 37 -12.98 21.44 5.27
C VAL A 37 -12.77 22.95 5.46
N LYS A 38 -13.80 23.76 5.17
CA LYS A 38 -13.76 25.22 5.35
C LYS A 38 -13.69 25.64 6.82
N GLU A 39 -14.34 24.88 7.71
CA GLU A 39 -14.35 25.12 9.15
C GLU A 39 -12.98 24.83 9.75
N TYR A 40 -12.35 23.71 9.34
CA TYR A 40 -10.97 23.37 9.70
C TYR A 40 -9.97 24.46 9.28
N ASP A 41 -10.07 24.95 8.04
CA ASP A 41 -9.18 26.01 7.56
C ASP A 41 -9.35 27.33 8.31
N SER A 42 -10.57 27.67 8.72
CA SER A 42 -10.82 28.87 9.51
C SER A 42 -10.22 28.80 10.91
N LEU A 43 -10.22 27.62 11.52
CA LEU A 43 -9.61 27.37 12.83
C LEU A 43 -8.08 27.43 12.76
N GLN A 44 -7.48 26.82 11.73
CA GLN A 44 -6.03 26.88 11.51
C GLN A 44 -5.53 28.31 11.25
N LEU A 45 -6.34 29.16 10.61
CA LEU A 45 -6.01 30.58 10.43
C LEU A 45 -6.14 31.40 11.72
N ALA A 46 -7.04 31.03 12.62
CA ALA A 46 -7.25 31.69 13.91
C ALA A 46 -6.15 31.37 14.94
N LEU A 47 -5.41 30.28 14.74
CA LEU A 47 -4.31 29.86 15.62
C LEU A 47 -3.01 30.68 15.38
N PRO A 48 -2.24 30.97 16.45
CA PRO A 48 -0.88 31.50 16.33
C PRO A 48 0.00 30.59 15.46
N GLU A 49 0.97 31.14 14.72
CA GLU A 49 1.78 30.37 13.76
C GLU A 49 2.49 29.15 14.36
N LYS A 50 2.81 29.20 15.65
CA LYS A 50 3.48 28.13 16.39
C LYS A 50 2.56 26.96 16.76
N GLU A 51 1.25 27.17 16.73
CA GLU A 51 0.22 26.19 17.11
C GLU A 51 -0.54 25.64 15.89
N ARG A 52 -0.19 26.09 14.68
CA ARG A 52 -0.77 25.58 13.45
C ARG A 52 -0.28 24.17 13.16
N ASP A 53 -1.17 23.36 12.59
CA ASP A 53 -0.83 22.02 12.15
C ASP A 53 0.25 22.07 11.06
N GLY A 54 1.25 21.18 11.18
CA GLY A 54 2.28 21.03 10.15
C GLY A 54 1.68 20.61 8.80
N PHE A 55 2.41 20.84 7.70
CA PHE A 55 1.94 20.57 6.33
C PHE A 55 1.33 19.17 6.15
N PHE A 56 1.99 18.14 6.70
CA PHE A 56 1.52 16.75 6.60
C PHE A 56 0.25 16.49 7.42
N VAL A 57 0.20 16.99 8.66
CA VAL A 57 -0.97 16.85 9.54
C VAL A 57 -2.18 17.53 8.91
N ARG A 58 -1.97 18.74 8.38
CA ARG A 58 -3.00 19.51 7.68
C ARG A 58 -3.54 18.80 6.44
N ALA A 59 -2.67 18.17 5.65
CA ALA A 59 -3.08 17.43 4.46
C ALA A 59 -3.93 16.19 4.81
N VAL A 60 -3.55 15.47 5.87
CA VAL A 60 -4.28 14.29 6.37
C VAL A 60 -5.64 14.70 6.95
N GLU A 61 -5.70 15.72 7.80
CA GLU A 61 -6.94 16.17 8.43
C GLU A 61 -7.95 16.70 7.42
N ARG A 62 -7.49 17.48 6.43
CA ARG A 62 -8.34 17.92 5.32
C ARG A 62 -8.96 16.73 4.58
N GLN A 63 -8.17 15.69 4.31
CA GLN A 63 -8.67 14.51 3.61
C GLN A 63 -9.64 13.71 4.48
N ASN A 64 -9.36 13.53 5.78
CA ASN A 64 -10.26 12.86 6.71
C ASN A 64 -11.63 13.56 6.80
N ILE A 65 -11.63 14.89 6.91
CA ILE A 65 -12.85 15.69 6.96
C ILE A 65 -13.59 15.61 5.61
N HIS A 66 -12.87 15.70 4.49
CA HIS A 66 -13.45 15.57 3.15
C HIS A 66 -14.14 14.22 2.95
N LEU A 67 -13.49 13.11 3.34
CA LEU A 67 -14.07 11.77 3.26
C LEU A 67 -15.30 11.64 4.18
N ARG A 68 -15.23 12.17 5.40
CA ARG A 68 -16.36 12.14 6.35
C ARG A 68 -17.56 12.95 5.84
N GLU A 69 -17.31 14.12 5.24
CA GLU A 69 -18.32 14.97 4.63
C GLU A 69 -18.94 14.30 3.38
N LYS A 70 -18.09 13.83 2.47
CA LYS A 70 -18.50 13.19 1.20
C LYS A 70 -19.31 11.91 1.40
N TYR A 71 -18.95 11.10 2.39
CA TYR A 71 -19.61 9.83 2.69
C TYR A 71 -20.52 9.91 3.93
N LYS A 72 -20.83 11.11 4.45
CA LYS A 72 -21.74 11.34 5.59
C LYS A 72 -21.41 10.51 6.84
N GLY A 73 -20.13 10.31 7.12
CA GLY A 73 -19.66 9.48 8.23
C GLY A 73 -19.81 7.97 8.03
N ASP A 74 -20.25 7.50 6.85
CA ASP A 74 -20.23 6.08 6.51
C ASP A 74 -18.80 5.62 6.18
N SER A 75 -18.14 5.07 7.22
CA SER A 75 -16.81 4.49 7.12
C SER A 75 -16.74 3.34 6.11
N LYS A 76 -17.82 2.55 5.95
CA LYS A 76 -17.84 1.45 4.98
C LYS A 76 -17.89 1.96 3.54
N ALA A 77 -18.69 2.99 3.28
CA ALA A 77 -18.76 3.61 1.96
C ALA A 77 -17.42 4.25 1.57
N SER A 78 -16.77 4.95 2.51
CA SER A 78 -15.43 5.53 2.33
C SER A 78 -14.40 4.45 2.03
N MET A 79 -14.34 3.40 2.85
CA MET A 79 -13.38 2.29 2.67
C MET A 79 -13.60 1.54 1.36
N LYS A 80 -14.86 1.35 0.94
CA LYS A 80 -15.20 0.73 -0.35
C LYS A 80 -14.70 1.58 -1.52
N ALA A 81 -14.85 2.91 -1.45
CA ALA A 81 -14.36 3.80 -2.50
C ALA A 81 -12.82 3.78 -2.59
N ILE A 82 -12.13 3.83 -1.44
CA ILE A 82 -10.66 3.73 -1.35
C ILE A 82 -10.17 2.39 -1.91
N THR A 83 -10.82 1.30 -1.54
CA THR A 83 -10.46 -0.05 -2.02
C THR A 83 -10.71 -0.19 -3.52
N ASN A 84 -11.84 0.32 -4.01
CA ASN A 84 -12.16 0.29 -5.43
C ASN A 84 -11.13 1.07 -6.25
N LYS A 85 -10.76 2.27 -5.79
CA LYS A 85 -9.70 3.07 -6.41
C LYS A 85 -8.35 2.36 -6.33
N PHE A 86 -8.04 1.71 -5.21
CA PHE A 86 -6.79 0.96 -5.03
C PHE A 86 -6.68 -0.22 -6.00
N ILE A 87 -7.76 -0.97 -6.24
CA ILE A 87 -7.81 -2.06 -7.23
C ILE A 87 -7.47 -1.54 -8.63
N HIS A 88 -7.93 -0.35 -9.00
CA HIS A 88 -7.58 0.26 -10.29
C HIS A 88 -6.10 0.66 -10.38
N LEU A 89 -5.44 0.92 -9.26
CA LEU A 89 -4.02 1.25 -9.18
C LEU A 89 -3.12 -0.01 -9.09
N PHE A 90 -3.70 -1.18 -8.79
CA PHE A 90 -2.96 -2.42 -8.61
C PHE A 90 -2.09 -2.79 -9.82
N PRO A 91 -2.56 -2.70 -11.09
CA PRO A 91 -1.69 -2.95 -12.24
C PRO A 91 -0.50 -2.00 -12.30
N GLN A 92 -0.69 -0.72 -11.99
CA GLN A 92 0.39 0.27 -11.98
C GLN A 92 1.43 -0.05 -10.90
N MET A 93 0.99 -0.50 -9.73
CA MET A 93 1.88 -0.96 -8.65
C MET A 93 2.78 -2.12 -9.12
N LEU A 94 2.25 -3.07 -9.89
CA LEU A 94 3.03 -4.19 -10.47
C LEU A 94 4.06 -3.70 -11.50
N PHE A 95 3.73 -2.69 -12.31
CA PHE A 95 4.70 -2.10 -13.24
C PHE A 95 5.83 -1.38 -12.50
N VAL A 96 5.52 -0.68 -11.41
CA VAL A 96 6.53 -0.03 -10.55
C VAL A 96 7.38 -1.07 -9.80
N SER A 97 6.82 -2.23 -9.45
CA SER A 97 7.55 -3.29 -8.75
C SER A 97 8.59 -3.99 -9.63
N LEU A 98 8.41 -4.03 -10.96
CA LEU A 98 9.35 -4.65 -11.90
C LEU A 98 10.78 -4.06 -11.82
N PRO A 99 11.00 -2.74 -12.01
CA PRO A 99 12.33 -2.16 -11.91
C PRO A 99 12.90 -2.25 -10.49
N LEU A 100 12.06 -2.17 -9.45
CA LEU A 100 12.50 -2.34 -8.06
C LEU A 100 12.96 -3.77 -7.77
N PHE A 101 12.25 -4.77 -8.30
CA PHE A 101 12.64 -6.17 -8.19
C PHE A 101 13.91 -6.48 -8.97
N ALA A 102 14.07 -5.90 -10.17
CA ALA A 102 15.30 -5.98 -10.94
C ALA A 102 16.48 -5.32 -10.19
N LEU A 103 16.24 -4.19 -9.51
CA LEU A 103 17.22 -3.51 -8.67
C LEU A 103 17.63 -4.37 -7.47
N LEU A 104 16.67 -5.04 -6.80
CA LEU A 104 16.98 -6.02 -5.75
C LEU A 104 17.89 -7.13 -6.26
N LEU A 105 17.56 -7.72 -7.41
CA LEU A 105 18.40 -8.72 -8.04
C LEU A 105 19.78 -8.17 -8.37
N GLN A 106 19.88 -6.95 -8.93
CA GLN A 106 21.15 -6.31 -9.18
C GLN A 106 21.94 -6.12 -7.88
N ALA A 107 21.35 -5.63 -6.80
CA ALA A 107 22.02 -5.46 -5.51
C ALA A 107 22.56 -6.80 -4.96
N MET A 108 21.75 -7.86 -5.04
CA MET A 108 22.12 -9.21 -4.60
C MET A 108 23.20 -9.88 -5.48
N TYR A 109 23.31 -9.46 -6.73
CA TYR A 109 24.25 -10.01 -7.71
C TYR A 109 25.32 -9.01 -8.18
N ALA A 110 25.44 -7.86 -7.53
CA ALA A 110 26.34 -6.76 -7.92
C ALA A 110 27.81 -7.18 -8.04
N ARG A 111 28.24 -8.17 -7.25
CA ARG A 111 29.61 -8.72 -7.31
C ARG A 111 29.91 -9.48 -8.62
N ARG A 112 28.89 -9.80 -9.42
CA ARG A 112 29.03 -10.57 -10.66
C ARG A 112 28.91 -9.65 -11.86
N ARG A 113 30.06 -9.15 -12.33
CA ARG A 113 30.21 -8.23 -13.46
C ARG A 113 29.70 -8.74 -14.83
N GLN A 114 29.22 -9.98 -14.88
CA GLN A 114 28.67 -10.61 -16.09
C GLN A 114 27.22 -10.20 -16.34
N PHE A 115 26.51 -9.71 -15.30
CA PHE A 115 25.11 -9.35 -15.38
C PHE A 115 24.96 -7.83 -15.29
N TYR A 116 24.49 -7.22 -16.37
CA TYR A 116 24.08 -5.81 -16.39
C TYR A 116 22.66 -5.66 -15.85
N TYR A 117 22.28 -4.45 -15.44
CA TYR A 117 20.92 -4.15 -14.96
C TYR A 117 19.84 -4.61 -15.94
N VAL A 118 20.08 -4.43 -17.25
CA VAL A 118 19.18 -4.89 -18.32
C VAL A 118 18.90 -6.39 -18.24
N ASN A 119 19.91 -7.22 -17.93
CA ASN A 119 19.73 -8.66 -17.78
C ASN A 119 18.78 -8.99 -16.61
N HIS A 120 18.88 -8.24 -15.51
CA HIS A 120 17.98 -8.39 -14.36
C HIS A 120 16.56 -7.93 -14.68
N ILE A 121 16.39 -6.84 -15.43
CA ILE A 121 15.06 -6.40 -15.88
C ILE A 121 14.42 -7.43 -16.79
N ILE A 122 15.13 -7.91 -17.82
CA ILE A 122 14.62 -8.91 -18.75
C ILE A 122 14.18 -10.16 -17.99
N TYR A 123 15.02 -10.67 -17.09
CA TYR A 123 14.67 -11.81 -16.23
C TYR A 123 13.40 -11.53 -15.40
N SER A 124 13.30 -10.35 -14.79
CA SER A 124 12.16 -9.96 -13.95
C SER A 124 10.86 -9.92 -14.74
N ILE A 125 10.88 -9.38 -15.96
CA ILE A 125 9.72 -9.35 -16.86
C ILE A 125 9.28 -10.78 -17.20
N HIS A 126 10.21 -11.64 -17.63
CA HIS A 126 9.88 -13.04 -17.97
C HIS A 126 9.32 -13.81 -16.77
N LEU A 127 9.89 -13.59 -15.59
CA LEU A 127 9.42 -14.17 -14.34
C LEU A 127 7.99 -13.73 -14.03
N TYR A 128 7.69 -12.43 -14.11
CA TYR A 128 6.34 -11.91 -13.85
C TYR A 128 5.33 -12.44 -14.86
N CYS A 129 5.68 -12.46 -16.16
CA CYS A 129 4.83 -13.06 -17.19
C CYS A 129 4.52 -14.53 -16.88
N ALA A 130 5.54 -15.32 -16.50
CA ALA A 130 5.34 -16.72 -16.13
C ALA A 130 4.45 -16.87 -14.88
N ILE A 131 4.66 -16.05 -13.84
CA ILE A 131 3.82 -16.04 -12.63
C ILE A 131 2.37 -15.69 -12.98
N PHE A 132 2.14 -14.69 -13.83
CA PHE A 132 0.79 -14.36 -14.27
C PHE A 132 0.13 -15.50 -15.05
N ILE A 133 0.86 -16.17 -15.93
CA ILE A 133 0.35 -17.35 -16.65
C ILE A 133 -0.02 -18.47 -15.67
N ILE A 134 0.83 -18.74 -14.66
CA ILE A 134 0.55 -19.73 -13.61
C ILE A 134 -0.71 -19.34 -12.81
N ILE A 135 -0.82 -18.09 -12.36
CA ILE A 135 -1.99 -17.63 -11.62
C ILE A 135 -3.26 -17.71 -12.49
N LEU A 136 -3.21 -17.21 -13.73
CA LEU A 136 -4.35 -17.22 -14.64
C LEU A 136 -4.82 -18.64 -14.98
N SER A 137 -3.88 -19.56 -15.22
CA SER A 137 -4.21 -20.98 -15.45
C SER A 137 -4.82 -21.62 -14.19
N GLY A 138 -4.34 -21.27 -13.00
CA GLY A 138 -4.94 -21.69 -11.73
C GLY A 138 -6.37 -21.17 -11.54
N LEU A 139 -6.60 -19.88 -11.80
CA LEU A 139 -7.93 -19.26 -11.73
C LEU A 139 -8.90 -19.87 -12.75
N TRP A 140 -8.42 -20.11 -13.98
CA TRP A 140 -9.21 -20.73 -15.04
C TRP A 140 -9.61 -22.16 -14.67
N LEU A 141 -8.66 -22.96 -14.18
CA LEU A 141 -8.94 -24.33 -13.74
C LEU A 141 -9.87 -24.35 -12.52
N HIS A 142 -9.66 -23.47 -11.53
CA HIS A 142 -10.54 -23.36 -10.37
C HIS A 142 -11.98 -23.05 -10.80
N SER A 143 -12.16 -22.15 -11.77
CA SER A 143 -13.48 -21.78 -12.29
C SER A 143 -14.19 -22.96 -12.96
N ILE A 144 -13.46 -23.78 -13.72
CA ILE A 144 -14.00 -24.99 -14.36
C ILE A 144 -14.42 -26.03 -13.30
N VAL A 145 -13.52 -26.34 -12.36
CA VAL A 145 -13.77 -27.37 -11.34
C VAL A 145 -14.96 -26.99 -10.45
N LYS A 146 -15.04 -25.72 -10.05
CA LYS A 146 -16.18 -25.19 -9.28
C LYS A 146 -17.50 -25.34 -10.03
N GLY A 147 -17.49 -25.12 -11.35
CA GLY A 147 -18.67 -25.29 -12.20
C GLY A 147 -19.16 -26.75 -12.33
N ILE A 148 -18.28 -27.73 -12.16
CA ILE A 148 -18.61 -29.16 -12.29
C ILE A 148 -18.98 -29.78 -10.94
N THR A 149 -18.18 -29.53 -9.91
CA THR A 149 -18.25 -30.27 -8.65
C THR A 149 -19.17 -29.61 -7.62
N HIS A 150 -19.51 -28.32 -7.78
CA HIS A 150 -20.18 -27.48 -6.79
C HIS A 150 -19.50 -27.41 -5.40
N GLU A 151 -18.38 -28.11 -5.22
CA GLU A 151 -17.57 -28.09 -4.01
C GLU A 151 -16.48 -27.03 -4.11
N VAL A 152 -16.19 -26.39 -2.96
CA VAL A 152 -15.27 -25.24 -2.87
C VAL A 152 -14.00 -25.67 -2.12
N HIS A 153 -13.34 -26.74 -2.55
CA HIS A 153 -12.03 -27.08 -2.00
C HIS A 153 -10.91 -26.45 -2.82
N ASP A 154 -10.28 -25.40 -2.30
CA ASP A 154 -9.26 -24.61 -3.03
C ASP A 154 -7.83 -25.19 -2.96
N TRP A 155 -7.73 -26.52 -3.11
CA TRP A 155 -6.43 -27.18 -3.26
C TRP A 155 -5.72 -26.72 -4.54
N ILE A 156 -6.50 -26.34 -5.57
CA ILE A 156 -6.01 -25.83 -6.85
C ILE A 156 -5.20 -24.54 -6.63
N GLY A 157 -5.77 -23.55 -5.92
CA GLY A 157 -5.06 -22.31 -5.59
C GLY A 157 -3.73 -22.58 -4.87
N THR A 158 -3.73 -23.53 -3.93
CA THR A 158 -2.53 -23.94 -3.19
C THR A 158 -1.48 -24.56 -4.11
N VAL A 159 -1.86 -25.48 -5.01
CA VAL A 159 -0.95 -26.12 -5.97
C VAL A 159 -0.32 -25.11 -6.91
N PHE A 160 -1.10 -24.18 -7.47
CA PHE A 160 -0.59 -23.16 -8.38
C PHE A 160 0.29 -22.13 -7.67
N THR A 161 -0.03 -21.80 -6.42
CA THR A 161 0.82 -20.95 -5.58
C THR A 161 2.18 -21.61 -5.32
N LEU A 162 2.19 -22.89 -4.94
CA LEU A 162 3.43 -23.67 -4.78
C LEU A 162 4.20 -23.79 -6.11
N ALA A 163 3.50 -23.96 -7.23
CA ALA A 163 4.12 -23.97 -8.56
C ALA A 163 4.81 -22.65 -8.89
N GLY A 164 4.23 -21.50 -8.50
CA GLY A 164 4.83 -20.18 -8.64
C GLY A 164 6.14 -20.05 -7.85
N PHE A 165 6.15 -20.44 -6.58
CA PHE A 165 7.37 -20.45 -5.75
C PHE A 165 8.44 -21.39 -6.32
N PHE A 166 8.04 -22.60 -6.74
CA PHE A 166 8.94 -23.56 -7.35
C PHE A 166 9.54 -23.01 -8.66
N TYR A 167 8.72 -22.37 -9.50
CA TYR A 167 9.17 -21.75 -10.74
C TYR A 167 10.17 -20.61 -10.48
N LEU A 168 9.92 -19.75 -9.47
CA LEU A 168 10.84 -18.69 -9.08
C LEU A 168 12.21 -19.27 -8.68
N TYR A 169 12.24 -20.31 -7.85
CA TYR A 169 13.50 -20.96 -7.48
C TYR A 169 14.21 -21.57 -8.69
N LYS A 170 13.46 -22.30 -9.54
CA LYS A 170 14.02 -23.00 -10.71
C LYS A 170 14.56 -22.03 -11.75
N SER A 171 13.83 -20.96 -12.06
CA SER A 171 14.23 -19.91 -13.01
C SER A 171 15.47 -19.16 -12.53
N MET A 172 15.52 -18.78 -11.24
CA MET A 172 16.67 -18.12 -10.63
C MET A 172 17.92 -19.01 -10.70
N ARG A 173 17.78 -20.31 -10.41
CA ARG A 173 18.89 -21.26 -10.54
C ARG A 173 19.40 -21.36 -11.98
N ASN A 174 18.48 -21.45 -12.95
CA ASN A 174 18.84 -21.62 -14.36
C ASN A 174 19.53 -20.37 -14.92
N PHE A 175 18.99 -19.18 -14.61
CA PHE A 175 19.50 -17.92 -15.13
C PHE A 175 20.87 -17.54 -14.53
N TYR A 176 21.04 -17.71 -13.21
CA TYR A 176 22.30 -17.34 -12.55
C TYR A 176 23.32 -18.48 -12.45
N GLY A 177 22.96 -19.73 -12.74
CA GLY A 177 23.90 -20.87 -12.77
C GLY A 177 24.66 -21.12 -11.45
N GLN A 178 24.07 -20.81 -10.29
CA GLN A 178 24.72 -20.99 -8.98
C GLN A 178 24.49 -22.39 -8.37
N ARG A 179 25.40 -22.82 -7.48
CA ARG A 179 25.26 -24.04 -6.66
C ARG A 179 24.02 -23.95 -5.77
N ARG A 180 23.32 -25.08 -5.57
CA ARG A 180 22.00 -25.17 -4.88
C ARG A 180 21.95 -24.42 -3.55
N ALA A 181 22.93 -24.64 -2.66
CA ALA A 181 22.95 -23.98 -1.35
C ALA A 181 23.02 -22.43 -1.42
N LYS A 182 23.86 -21.89 -2.34
CA LYS A 182 23.96 -20.44 -2.54
C LYS A 182 22.68 -19.87 -3.13
N THR A 183 22.05 -20.61 -4.06
CA THR A 183 20.77 -20.19 -4.65
C THR A 183 19.65 -20.17 -3.61
N ILE A 184 19.56 -21.17 -2.73
CA ILE A 184 18.53 -21.22 -1.68
C ILE A 184 18.68 -20.04 -0.72
N LEU A 185 19.89 -19.74 -0.24
CA LEU A 185 20.12 -18.60 0.64
C LEU A 185 19.70 -17.28 -0.02
N LYS A 186 20.11 -17.07 -1.28
CA LYS A 186 19.72 -15.88 -2.03
C LYS A 186 18.23 -15.86 -2.35
N TYR A 187 17.60 -17.00 -2.58
CA TYR A 187 16.18 -17.11 -2.83
C TYR A 187 15.37 -16.67 -1.60
N ILE A 188 15.74 -17.14 -0.40
CA ILE A 188 15.09 -16.72 0.85
C ILE A 188 15.28 -15.22 1.09
N LEU A 189 16.51 -14.71 0.92
CA LEU A 189 16.79 -13.28 1.06
C LEU A 189 16.00 -12.44 0.04
N LEU A 190 15.88 -12.93 -1.20
CA LEU A 190 15.11 -12.28 -2.26
C LEU A 190 13.62 -12.26 -1.91
N LEU A 191 13.06 -13.36 -1.41
CA LEU A 191 11.66 -13.41 -0.96
C LEU A 191 11.40 -12.40 0.16
N PHE A 192 12.29 -12.34 1.14
CA PHE A 192 12.17 -11.39 2.25
C PHE A 192 12.26 -9.93 1.76
N ALA A 193 13.25 -9.60 0.94
CA ALA A 193 13.40 -8.26 0.38
C ALA A 193 12.24 -7.87 -0.54
N ALA A 194 11.75 -8.81 -1.37
CA ALA A 194 10.60 -8.60 -2.22
C ALA A 194 9.32 -8.37 -1.41
N LEU A 195 9.13 -9.10 -0.30
CA LEU A 195 8.02 -8.88 0.62
C LEU A 195 8.07 -7.47 1.23
N LEU A 196 9.24 -7.01 1.69
CA LEU A 196 9.39 -5.66 2.25
C LEU A 196 9.07 -4.57 1.21
N ILE A 197 9.57 -4.72 -0.02
CA ILE A 197 9.24 -3.78 -1.10
C ILE A 197 7.74 -3.81 -1.42
N MET A 198 7.13 -4.99 -1.46
CA MET A 198 5.70 -5.12 -1.72
C MET A 198 4.84 -4.49 -0.63
N VAL A 199 5.19 -4.66 0.65
CA VAL A 199 4.51 -3.98 1.76
C VAL A 199 4.65 -2.47 1.64
N LEU A 200 5.87 -1.97 1.37
CA LEU A 200 6.11 -0.54 1.17
C LEU A 200 5.27 0.03 0.01
N LEU A 201 5.29 -0.64 -1.15
CA LEU A 201 4.50 -0.24 -2.31
C LEU A 201 3.00 -0.27 -2.00
N PHE A 202 2.52 -1.32 -1.34
CA PHE A 202 1.12 -1.43 -0.94
C PHE A 202 0.72 -0.26 -0.05
N THR A 203 1.52 0.07 0.98
CA THR A 203 1.24 1.22 1.86
C THR A 203 1.22 2.53 1.09
N VAL A 204 2.21 2.80 0.23
CA VAL A 204 2.28 4.03 -0.56
C VAL A 204 1.09 4.17 -1.50
N PHE A 205 0.74 3.11 -2.24
CA PHE A 205 -0.38 3.13 -3.18
C PHE A 205 -1.74 3.16 -2.46
N PHE A 206 -1.86 2.52 -1.31
CA PHE A 206 -3.07 2.57 -0.49
C PHE A 206 -3.31 3.97 0.07
N LEU A 207 -2.26 4.62 0.59
CA LEU A 207 -2.33 6.02 1.01
C LEU A 207 -2.69 6.94 -0.16
N PHE A 208 -2.02 6.77 -1.31
CA PHE A 208 -2.35 7.53 -2.51
C PHE A 208 -3.81 7.36 -2.94
N SER A 209 -4.34 6.13 -2.86
CA SER A 209 -5.76 5.86 -3.11
C SER A 209 -6.67 6.61 -2.13
N ALA A 210 -6.30 6.65 -0.84
CA ALA A 210 -7.07 7.36 0.19
C ALA A 210 -7.14 8.88 -0.06
N PHE A 211 -6.09 9.48 -0.63
CA PHE A 211 -6.07 10.89 -1.03
C PHE A 211 -6.74 11.17 -2.38
N ALA A 212 -6.84 10.17 -3.26
CA ALA A 212 -7.37 10.32 -4.60
C ALA A 212 -8.88 10.07 -4.73
N VAL A 213 -9.52 9.60 -3.66
CA VAL A 213 -10.98 9.39 -3.53
C VAL A 213 -11.63 10.64 -2.97
#